data_AF-A0A8B6XPH5-F1
#
_entry.id   AF-A0A8B6XPH5-F1
#
_cell.length_a   1.000
_cell.length_b   1.000
_cell.length_c   1.000
_cell.angle_alpha   90.00
_cell.angle_beta   90.00
_cell.angle_gamma   90.00
#
_symmetry.space_group_name_H-M   'P 1'
#
loop_
_entity.id
_entity.type
_entity.pdbx_description
1 polymer ?
#
loop_
_entity_poly.entity_id
_entity_poly.type
_entity_poly.pdbx_seq_one_letter_code
_entity_poly.pdbx_strand_id
1 'polypeptide(L)'
;MKNVWVAITSVLVCTVVFFTSLLFYRTNLKYYNDVKRSFTENEEENEMESKLISSKQDKCPYSFGFIEELIEIDHMEKRRLLPEHRKQNFSGGLVNQDMMCLDTMDASENMFIGMYECHGNGRNQAITFTTDGLIEAAASKPLCLSIKNMISVQVVLKRCDKNDGTQIWTTDSTLGHVIPNIKRDYCLTTSYQNEINVDIQPCKTDNSGQRWQLIMNEVLLLLQEEILNDTFMLKKKRKQTEKLILHQRLVSEDESLIL
;
A
#
# COMPACT_ATOMS: atom_id res chain seq x y z
N MET A 1 -59.57 -37.49 -0.41
CA MET A 1 -58.99 -37.17 0.92
C MET A 1 -57.45 -37.12 0.93
N LYS A 2 -56.71 -37.97 0.19
CA LYS A 2 -55.23 -37.97 0.18
C LYS A 2 -54.58 -36.68 -0.36
N ASN A 3 -55.18 -36.03 -1.37
CA ASN A 3 -54.60 -34.83 -2.00
C ASN A 3 -54.72 -33.56 -1.13
N VAL A 4 -55.66 -33.53 -0.19
CA VAL A 4 -55.83 -32.41 0.75
C VAL A 4 -54.73 -32.41 1.81
N TRP A 5 -54.32 -33.61 2.27
CA TRP A 5 -53.24 -33.75 3.25
C TRP A 5 -51.87 -33.34 2.69
N VAL A 6 -51.58 -33.63 1.41
CA VAL A 6 -50.32 -33.22 0.76
C VAL A 6 -50.23 -31.70 0.57
N ALA A 7 -51.34 -31.05 0.27
CA ALA A 7 -51.37 -29.59 0.17
C ALA A 7 -51.17 -28.91 1.54
N ILE A 8 -51.79 -29.45 2.59
CA ILE A 8 -51.65 -28.92 3.95
C ILE A 8 -50.21 -29.09 4.46
N THR A 9 -49.56 -30.24 4.22
CA THR A 9 -48.17 -30.44 4.65
C THR A 9 -47.20 -29.55 3.88
N SER A 10 -47.42 -29.32 2.58
CA SER A 10 -46.58 -28.42 1.79
C SER A 10 -46.65 -26.97 2.27
N VAL A 11 -47.84 -26.48 2.61
CA VAL A 11 -48.02 -25.11 3.13
C VAL A 11 -47.38 -24.96 4.51
N LEU A 12 -47.49 -25.97 5.37
CA LEU A 12 -46.86 -25.97 6.70
C LEU A 12 -45.33 -25.96 6.65
N VAL A 13 -44.72 -26.69 5.70
CA VAL A 13 -43.26 -26.67 5.54
C VAL A 13 -42.78 -25.31 5.05
N CYS A 14 -43.48 -24.71 4.07
CA CYS A 14 -43.13 -23.38 3.57
C CYS A 14 -43.28 -22.29 4.63
N THR A 15 -44.32 -22.34 5.47
CA THR A 15 -44.49 -21.35 6.54
C THR A 15 -43.41 -21.50 7.61
N VAL A 16 -43.07 -22.72 8.03
CA VAL A 16 -41.99 -22.96 8.99
C VAL A 16 -40.64 -22.45 8.47
N VAL A 17 -40.28 -22.75 7.21
CA VAL A 17 -39.03 -22.26 6.60
C VAL A 17 -39.00 -20.74 6.48
N PHE A 18 -40.13 -20.11 6.17
CA PHE A 18 -40.22 -18.65 6.10
C PHE A 18 -40.05 -18.01 7.48
N PHE A 19 -40.71 -18.56 8.51
CA PHE A 19 -40.60 -18.03 9.87
C PHE A 19 -39.22 -18.27 10.49
N THR A 20 -38.55 -19.40 10.23
CA THR A 20 -37.17 -19.63 10.70
C THR A 20 -36.17 -18.70 10.02
N SER A 21 -36.34 -18.44 8.71
CA SER A 21 -35.52 -17.49 7.96
C SER A 21 -35.72 -16.04 8.45
N LEU A 22 -36.96 -15.66 8.76
CA LEU A 22 -37.29 -14.33 9.29
C LEU A 22 -36.74 -14.13 10.72
N LEU A 23 -36.80 -15.16 11.56
CA LEU A 23 -36.20 -15.14 12.89
C LEU A 23 -34.68 -15.03 12.82
N PHE A 24 -34.04 -15.80 11.94
CA PHE A 24 -32.60 -15.72 11.68
C PHE A 24 -32.17 -14.34 11.18
N TYR A 25 -32.95 -13.73 10.28
CA TYR A 25 -32.70 -12.37 9.81
C TYR A 25 -32.81 -11.34 10.95
N ARG A 26 -33.84 -11.45 11.80
CA ARG A 26 -34.03 -10.55 12.96
C ARG A 26 -32.92 -10.68 14.01
N THR A 27 -32.44 -11.89 14.29
CA THR A 27 -31.33 -12.09 15.24
C THR A 27 -30.01 -11.52 14.72
N ASN A 28 -29.75 -11.66 13.41
CA ASN A 28 -28.56 -11.07 12.79
C ASN A 28 -28.63 -9.53 12.73
N LEU A 29 -29.81 -8.96 12.49
CA LEU A 29 -29.99 -7.50 12.51
C LEU A 29 -29.79 -6.91 13.91
N LYS A 30 -30.24 -7.62 14.95
CA LYS A 30 -30.01 -7.23 16.35
C LYS A 30 -28.53 -7.29 16.71
N TYR A 31 -27.84 -8.37 16.34
CA TYR A 31 -26.39 -8.51 16.52
C TYR A 31 -25.60 -7.40 15.81
N TYR A 32 -25.96 -7.08 14.56
CA TYR A 32 -25.34 -5.99 13.79
C TYR A 32 -25.52 -4.62 14.46
N ASN A 33 -26.71 -4.34 14.99
CA ASN A 33 -26.98 -3.07 15.68
C ASN A 33 -26.31 -2.98 17.06
N ASP A 34 -26.19 -4.09 17.77
CA ASP A 34 -25.47 -4.14 19.06
C ASP A 34 -23.95 -3.97 18.86
N VAL A 35 -23.38 -4.55 17.80
CA VAL A 35 -21.98 -4.29 17.39
C VAL A 35 -21.79 -2.83 16.99
N LYS A 36 -22.69 -2.27 16.18
CA LYS A 36 -22.64 -0.85 15.78
C LYS A 36 -22.73 0.11 16.97
N ARG A 37 -23.53 -0.23 17.99
CA ARG A 37 -23.64 0.55 19.25
C ARG A 37 -22.36 0.46 20.08
N SER A 38 -21.72 -0.71 20.13
CA SER A 38 -20.45 -0.89 20.86
C SER A 38 -19.27 -0.12 20.26
N PHE A 39 -19.32 0.21 18.97
CA PHE A 39 -18.34 1.09 18.31
C PHE A 39 -18.60 2.59 18.56
N THR A 40 -19.82 2.98 18.94
CA THR A 40 -20.18 4.39 19.18
C THR A 40 -20.09 4.84 20.65
N GLU A 41 -19.77 3.93 21.58
CA GLU A 41 -19.70 4.24 23.03
C GLU A 41 -18.27 4.33 23.58
N ASN A 42 -17.24 4.44 22.72
CA ASN A 42 -15.83 4.38 23.16
C ASN A 42 -14.92 5.48 22.60
N GLU A 43 -15.40 6.72 22.49
CA GLU A 43 -14.50 7.87 22.44
C GLU A 43 -15.14 9.08 23.11
N GLU A 44 -14.71 9.33 24.35
CA GLU A 44 -15.00 10.54 25.12
C GLU A 44 -14.35 11.74 24.42
N GLU A 45 -15.13 12.43 23.59
CA GLU A 45 -14.98 13.87 23.35
C GLU A 45 -15.03 14.59 24.70
N ASN A 46 -13.89 15.16 25.14
CA ASN A 46 -13.77 16.47 25.82
C ASN A 46 -12.46 16.63 26.61
N GLU A 47 -11.30 16.72 25.95
CA GLU A 47 -10.16 17.48 26.49
C GLU A 47 -9.14 17.90 25.40
N MET A 48 -9.61 18.37 24.23
CA MET A 48 -8.70 18.93 23.22
C MET A 48 -9.21 20.21 22.53
N GLU A 49 -10.33 20.79 22.98
CA GLU A 49 -10.83 22.07 22.43
C GLU A 49 -10.15 23.31 23.03
N SER A 50 -9.43 23.21 24.15
CA SER A 50 -8.78 24.40 24.77
C SER A 50 -7.38 24.72 24.22
N LYS A 51 -6.79 23.85 23.39
CA LYS A 51 -5.48 24.12 22.75
C LYS A 51 -5.58 24.55 21.28
N LEU A 52 -6.75 24.50 20.67
CA LEU A 52 -6.94 24.84 19.25
C LEU A 52 -7.19 26.34 18.97
N ILE A 53 -7.34 27.19 20.00
CA ILE A 53 -7.61 28.63 19.82
C ILE A 53 -6.31 29.49 19.80
N SER A 54 -5.13 28.90 20.04
CA SER A 54 -3.84 29.63 19.98
C SER A 54 -3.10 29.51 18.64
N SER A 55 -3.47 28.57 17.76
CA SER A 55 -2.78 28.36 16.47
C SER A 55 -3.53 28.98 15.28
N LYS A 56 -3.92 30.25 15.41
CA LYS A 56 -4.56 31.03 14.32
C LYS A 56 -3.63 32.00 13.60
N GLN A 57 -2.33 31.82 13.73
CA GLN A 57 -1.31 32.56 12.99
C GLN A 57 -0.21 31.58 12.57
N ASP A 58 -0.45 30.84 11.50
CA ASP A 58 0.44 30.83 10.34
C ASP A 58 -0.18 30.02 9.20
N LYS A 59 0.05 30.50 7.98
CA LYS A 59 -0.60 30.08 6.73
C LYS A 59 -0.31 28.61 6.37
N CYS A 60 -1.25 27.70 6.60
CA CYS A 60 -1.36 26.43 5.88
C CYS A 60 -2.55 26.49 4.90
N PRO A 61 -2.37 26.25 3.59
CA PRO A 61 -3.44 26.37 2.61
C PRO A 61 -4.07 25.01 2.32
N TYR A 62 -4.70 24.37 3.30
CA TYR A 62 -5.62 23.26 3.00
C TYR A 62 -6.82 23.37 3.95
N SER A 63 -7.89 23.98 3.44
CA SER A 63 -9.18 24.04 4.13
C SER A 63 -9.84 22.67 4.14
N PHE A 64 -10.50 22.40 5.26
CA PHE A 64 -11.40 21.30 5.65
C PHE A 64 -12.51 20.95 4.61
N GLY A 65 -12.13 20.58 3.39
CA GLY A 65 -13.03 20.04 2.35
C GLY A 65 -12.62 18.64 1.87
N PHE A 66 -11.64 18.01 2.52
CA PHE A 66 -10.96 16.81 2.02
C PHE A 66 -11.43 15.49 2.66
N ILE A 67 -12.38 15.53 3.60
CA ILE A 67 -12.78 14.33 4.38
C ILE A 67 -14.01 13.61 3.78
N GLU A 68 -14.70 14.19 2.79
CA GLU A 68 -15.79 13.47 2.08
C GLU A 68 -15.29 12.56 0.94
N GLU A 69 -14.00 12.56 0.62
CA GLU A 69 -13.41 11.79 -0.50
C GLU A 69 -12.69 10.50 -0.06
N LEU A 70 -13.20 9.83 0.99
CA LEU A 70 -12.61 8.59 1.53
C LEU A 70 -13.47 7.33 1.30
N ILE A 71 -14.56 7.40 0.52
CA ILE A 71 -15.50 6.26 0.31
C ILE A 71 -15.39 5.55 -1.06
N GLU A 72 -14.48 5.93 -1.96
CA GLU A 72 -14.25 5.16 -3.20
C GLU A 72 -12.88 4.44 -3.19
N ILE A 73 -12.85 3.30 -2.50
CA ILE A 73 -11.71 2.36 -2.47
C ILE A 73 -11.43 1.76 -3.87
N ASP A 74 -12.37 1.83 -4.82
CA ASP A 74 -12.19 1.39 -6.22
C ASP A 74 -11.30 2.35 -7.04
N HIS A 75 -11.06 3.57 -6.54
CA HIS A 75 -10.28 4.60 -7.25
C HIS A 75 -8.77 4.62 -6.90
N MET A 76 -8.32 3.84 -5.91
CA MET A 76 -6.91 3.80 -5.49
C MET A 76 -6.01 2.98 -6.43
N GLU A 77 -6.56 1.98 -7.13
CA GLU A 77 -5.78 1.18 -8.08
C GLU A 77 -5.36 2.01 -9.31
N LYS A 78 -6.09 3.08 -9.61
CA LYS A 78 -5.81 4.01 -10.71
C LYS A 78 -4.82 5.14 -10.38
N ARG A 79 -4.36 5.24 -9.13
CA ARG A 79 -3.52 6.35 -8.64
C ARG A 79 -2.07 5.99 -8.33
N ARG A 80 -1.67 4.74 -8.52
CA ARG A 80 -0.26 4.31 -8.41
C ARG A 80 0.52 4.51 -9.72
N LEU A 81 0.27 5.63 -10.40
CA LEU A 81 0.90 5.94 -11.68
C LEU A 81 2.07 6.89 -11.44
N LEU A 82 3.14 6.72 -12.23
CA LEU A 82 4.19 7.73 -12.28
C LEU A 82 3.60 9.06 -12.79
N PRO A 83 3.93 10.19 -12.16
CA PRO A 83 3.31 11.46 -12.50
C PRO A 83 3.89 12.06 -13.79
N GLU A 84 3.08 12.86 -14.48
CA GLU A 84 3.57 13.80 -15.51
C GLU A 84 4.16 15.03 -14.83
N HIS A 85 5.41 14.94 -14.38
CA HIS A 85 6.11 15.98 -13.60
C HIS A 85 6.36 17.29 -14.36
N ARG A 86 6.14 17.36 -15.68
CA ARG A 86 6.40 18.57 -16.49
C ARG A 86 5.60 19.81 -16.04
N LYS A 87 4.51 19.65 -15.29
CA LYS A 87 3.64 20.77 -14.84
C LYS A 87 3.87 21.19 -13.39
N GLN A 88 4.27 20.25 -12.54
CA GLN A 88 4.50 20.49 -11.11
C GLN A 88 5.38 19.39 -10.53
N ASN A 89 5.98 19.66 -9.37
CA ASN A 89 6.75 18.67 -8.63
C ASN A 89 5.81 17.64 -7.97
N PHE A 90 6.29 16.41 -7.81
CA PHE A 90 5.58 15.34 -7.13
C PHE A 90 6.51 14.61 -6.16
N SER A 91 6.09 14.47 -4.91
CA SER A 91 6.88 13.85 -3.85
C SER A 91 6.22 12.61 -3.28
N GLY A 92 7.00 11.62 -2.87
CA GLY A 92 6.53 10.36 -2.31
C GLY A 92 7.64 9.31 -2.25
N GLY A 93 7.29 8.06 -2.00
CA GLY A 93 8.18 6.91 -2.19
C GLY A 93 8.07 6.38 -3.61
N LEU A 94 9.21 6.08 -4.23
CA LEU A 94 9.27 5.40 -5.53
C LEU A 94 9.32 3.89 -5.27
N VAL A 95 8.21 3.21 -5.57
CA VAL A 95 7.93 1.83 -5.17
C VAL A 95 8.06 0.90 -6.38
N ASN A 96 8.72 -0.24 -6.18
CA ASN A 96 8.81 -1.34 -7.13
C ASN A 96 7.93 -2.51 -6.66
N GLN A 97 8.21 -3.73 -7.12
CA GLN A 97 7.56 -4.94 -6.65
C GLN A 97 7.75 -5.17 -5.15
N ASP A 98 6.84 -5.96 -4.58
CA ASP A 98 6.94 -6.45 -3.21
C ASP A 98 7.09 -5.35 -2.14
N MET A 99 6.54 -4.16 -2.41
CA MET A 99 6.64 -2.98 -1.52
C MET A 99 8.10 -2.60 -1.21
N MET A 100 8.98 -2.76 -2.20
CA MET A 100 10.36 -2.28 -2.14
C MET A 100 10.42 -0.84 -2.63
N CYS A 101 10.93 0.06 -1.79
CA CYS A 101 11.12 1.47 -2.10
C CYS A 101 12.55 1.71 -2.56
N LEU A 102 12.71 2.62 -3.51
CA LEU A 102 13.99 3.25 -3.77
C LEU A 102 14.49 3.92 -2.48
N ASP A 103 15.67 3.56 -2.04
CA ASP A 103 16.22 3.92 -0.74
C ASP A 103 17.68 4.35 -0.91
N THR A 104 18.01 5.53 -0.39
CA THR A 104 19.39 6.02 -0.45
C THR A 104 20.33 5.20 0.41
N MET A 105 19.84 4.42 1.39
CA MET A 105 20.63 3.74 2.42
C MET A 105 21.60 4.70 3.12
N ASP A 106 21.18 5.96 3.28
CA ASP A 106 22.01 7.08 3.75
C ASP A 106 23.31 7.30 2.93
N ALA A 107 23.31 6.86 1.67
CA ALA A 107 24.44 6.97 0.78
C ALA A 107 24.80 8.43 0.47
N SER A 108 26.10 8.68 0.37
CA SER A 108 26.67 9.99 0.04
C SER A 108 26.80 10.19 -1.47
N GLU A 109 27.30 11.35 -1.87
CA GLU A 109 27.59 11.66 -3.27
C GLU A 109 28.52 10.61 -3.92
N ASN A 110 28.23 10.27 -5.18
CA ASN A 110 28.84 9.24 -6.01
C ASN A 110 28.68 7.78 -5.54
N MET A 111 27.91 7.55 -4.49
CA MET A 111 27.57 6.20 -4.05
C MET A 111 26.35 5.66 -4.78
N PHE A 112 26.25 4.33 -4.82
CA PHE A 112 25.10 3.64 -5.41
C PHE A 112 23.85 3.84 -4.55
N ILE A 113 22.71 3.84 -5.23
CA ILE A 113 21.39 3.80 -4.61
C ILE A 113 20.82 2.39 -4.72
N GLY A 114 19.96 2.03 -3.78
CA GLY A 114 19.38 0.71 -3.73
C GLY A 114 17.90 0.74 -3.41
N MET A 115 17.43 -0.40 -2.91
CA MET A 115 16.08 -0.63 -2.51
C MET A 115 16.04 -1.18 -1.09
N TYR A 116 14.98 -0.83 -0.38
CA TYR A 116 14.68 -1.37 0.93
C TYR A 116 13.16 -1.48 1.12
N GLU A 117 12.72 -2.25 2.10
CA GLU A 117 11.30 -2.36 2.42
C GLU A 117 10.71 -0.96 2.71
N CYS A 118 9.61 -0.63 2.02
CA CYS A 118 8.94 0.65 2.21
C CYS A 118 8.47 0.80 3.66
N HIS A 119 8.81 1.93 4.28
CA HIS A 119 8.44 2.20 5.69
C HIS A 119 7.65 3.50 5.90
N GLY A 120 7.36 4.26 4.83
CA GLY A 120 6.46 5.42 4.84
C GLY A 120 6.91 6.67 5.63
N ASN A 121 7.92 6.58 6.51
CA ASN A 121 8.41 7.69 7.34
C ASN A 121 9.04 8.88 6.58
N GLY A 122 9.09 8.86 5.25
CA GLY A 122 9.94 9.74 4.47
C GLY A 122 11.42 9.55 4.85
N ARG A 123 12.28 10.56 4.67
CA ARG A 123 13.76 10.49 4.82
C ARG A 123 14.44 9.82 3.61
N ASN A 124 15.33 8.85 3.82
CA ASN A 124 16.09 8.13 2.79
C ASN A 124 15.24 7.44 1.71
N GLN A 125 13.93 7.28 1.93
CA GLN A 125 12.97 6.77 0.94
C GLN A 125 12.09 7.85 0.28
N ALA A 126 12.18 9.09 0.74
CA ALA A 126 11.43 10.19 0.15
C ALA A 126 12.12 10.68 -1.12
N ILE A 127 11.35 10.73 -2.21
CA ILE A 127 11.78 11.13 -3.53
C ILE A 127 10.90 12.28 -4.01
N THR A 128 11.47 13.19 -4.81
CA THR A 128 10.72 14.22 -5.54
C THR A 128 11.07 14.19 -7.03
N PHE A 129 10.07 13.99 -7.88
CA PHE A 129 10.17 14.28 -9.31
C PHE A 129 9.96 15.77 -9.52
N THR A 130 10.97 16.48 -10.03
CA THR A 130 10.89 17.92 -10.28
C THR A 130 10.37 18.22 -11.69
N THR A 131 9.92 19.45 -11.93
CA THR A 131 9.55 19.93 -13.26
C THR A 131 10.70 19.89 -14.28
N ASP A 132 11.94 19.94 -13.80
CA ASP A 132 13.14 19.84 -14.64
C ASP A 132 13.47 18.38 -15.00
N GLY A 133 12.71 17.40 -14.50
CA GLY A 133 12.97 15.97 -14.73
C GLY A 133 14.01 15.36 -13.79
N LEU A 134 14.39 16.06 -12.72
CA LEU A 134 15.26 15.49 -11.69
C LEU A 134 14.46 14.54 -10.80
N ILE A 135 15.15 13.51 -10.29
CA ILE A 135 14.65 12.64 -9.22
C ILE A 135 15.50 12.94 -7.99
N GLU A 136 15.00 13.82 -7.12
CA GLU A 136 15.66 14.25 -5.89
C GLU A 136 15.37 13.23 -4.78
N ALA A 137 16.39 12.62 -4.22
CA ALA A 137 16.27 11.81 -3.02
C ALA A 137 16.49 12.69 -1.77
N ALA A 138 15.46 12.79 -0.93
CA ALA A 138 15.39 13.67 0.22
C ALA A 138 16.12 13.08 1.44
N ALA A 139 17.46 13.11 1.40
CA ALA A 139 18.29 12.96 2.60
C ALA A 139 18.45 14.31 3.34
N SER A 140 19.30 14.36 4.36
CA SER A 140 19.69 15.60 5.06
C SER A 140 20.29 16.67 4.12
N LYS A 141 20.70 16.26 2.91
CA LYS A 141 20.98 17.11 1.74
C LYS A 141 20.39 16.42 0.50
N PRO A 142 19.61 17.13 -0.34
CA PRO A 142 19.04 16.51 -1.54
C PRO A 142 20.14 16.17 -2.54
N LEU A 143 20.16 14.91 -2.97
CA LEU A 143 20.98 14.40 -4.06
C LEU A 143 20.05 13.88 -5.16
N CYS A 144 20.51 13.90 -6.40
CA CYS A 144 19.75 13.46 -7.55
C CYS A 144 20.25 12.13 -8.08
N LEU A 145 19.33 11.28 -8.55
CA LEU A 145 19.70 10.08 -9.30
C LEU A 145 20.41 10.49 -10.58
N SER A 146 21.57 9.88 -10.83
CA SER A 146 22.41 10.14 -11.98
C SER A 146 22.91 8.83 -12.57
N ILE A 147 22.99 8.75 -13.89
CA ILE A 147 23.77 7.70 -14.55
C ILE A 147 25.25 8.02 -14.35
N LYS A 148 26.02 7.08 -13.80
CA LYS A 148 27.43 7.29 -13.45
C LYS A 148 28.26 7.83 -14.61
N ASN A 149 28.09 7.26 -15.80
CA ASN A 149 28.63 7.74 -17.07
C ASN A 149 27.89 7.09 -18.26
N MET A 150 28.11 7.59 -19.48
CA MET A 150 27.43 7.12 -20.69
C MET A 150 27.62 5.62 -21.01
N ILE A 151 28.69 4.99 -20.53
CA ILE A 151 29.00 3.58 -20.79
C ILE A 151 28.40 2.69 -19.71
N SER A 152 28.28 3.20 -18.48
CA SER A 152 27.78 2.47 -17.32
C SER A 152 26.27 2.24 -17.39
N VAL A 153 25.84 1.15 -16.76
CA VAL A 153 24.44 0.88 -16.40
C VAL A 153 24.13 1.29 -14.95
N GLN A 154 25.14 1.74 -14.22
CA GLN A 154 25.01 2.03 -12.78
C GLN A 154 24.36 3.38 -12.52
N VAL A 155 23.45 3.39 -11.55
CA VAL A 155 22.83 4.60 -11.02
C VAL A 155 23.49 4.99 -9.69
N VAL A 156 23.83 6.27 -9.55
CA VAL A 156 24.48 6.84 -8.37
C VAL A 156 23.76 8.10 -7.93
N LEU A 157 24.02 8.53 -6.70
CA LEU A 157 23.59 9.83 -6.20
C LEU A 157 24.63 10.90 -6.56
N LYS A 158 24.20 12.06 -7.07
CA LYS A 158 25.05 13.23 -7.28
C LYS A 158 24.42 14.49 -6.75
N ARG A 159 25.21 15.55 -6.57
CA ARG A 159 24.62 16.88 -6.40
C ARG A 159 23.71 17.20 -7.59
N CYS A 160 22.50 17.66 -7.28
CA CYS A 160 21.50 18.01 -8.28
C CYS A 160 22.00 19.14 -9.20
N ASP A 161 21.98 18.89 -10.50
CA ASP A 161 22.25 19.87 -11.55
C ASP A 161 21.33 19.60 -12.74
N LYS A 162 20.39 20.51 -12.97
CA LYS A 162 19.44 20.44 -14.09
C LYS A 162 20.08 20.54 -15.48
N ASN A 163 21.34 20.95 -15.56
CA ASN A 163 22.10 20.98 -16.81
C ASN A 163 22.87 19.68 -17.05
N ASP A 164 22.98 18.81 -16.03
CA ASP A 164 23.58 17.49 -16.17
C ASP A 164 22.56 16.52 -16.78
N GLY A 165 22.69 16.26 -18.09
CA GLY A 165 21.82 15.35 -18.82
C GLY A 165 21.75 13.93 -18.22
N THR A 166 22.76 13.51 -17.44
CA THR A 166 22.74 12.20 -16.76
C THR A 166 21.76 12.14 -15.59
N GLN A 167 21.24 13.28 -15.15
CA GLN A 167 20.30 13.43 -14.03
C GLN A 167 18.86 13.68 -14.47
N ILE A 168 18.62 13.79 -15.79
CA ILE A 168 17.30 14.08 -16.33
C ILE A 168 16.59 12.77 -16.66
N TRP A 169 15.41 12.60 -16.08
CA TRP A 169 14.56 11.43 -16.20
C TRP A 169 13.18 11.81 -16.73
N THR A 170 12.56 10.86 -17.38
CA THR A 170 11.19 10.92 -17.87
C THR A 170 10.44 9.69 -17.40
N THR A 171 9.11 9.73 -17.43
CA THR A 171 8.28 8.64 -16.94
C THR A 171 7.30 8.19 -18.02
N ASP A 172 7.09 6.88 -18.11
CA ASP A 172 5.95 6.28 -18.81
C ASP A 172 4.98 5.77 -17.75
N SER A 173 3.89 6.50 -17.53
CA SER A 173 2.89 6.15 -16.53
C SER A 173 2.12 4.87 -16.88
N THR A 174 2.02 4.51 -18.17
CA THR A 174 1.26 3.33 -18.61
C THR A 174 2.04 2.06 -18.32
N LEU A 175 3.35 2.09 -18.53
CA LEU A 175 4.23 0.94 -18.29
C LEU A 175 4.90 0.97 -16.92
N GLY A 176 4.83 2.10 -16.21
CA GLY A 176 5.55 2.31 -14.95
C GLY A 176 7.06 2.46 -15.14
N HIS A 177 7.51 2.87 -16.33
CA HIS A 177 8.94 3.00 -16.60
C HIS A 177 9.48 4.37 -16.16
N VAL A 178 10.68 4.36 -15.58
CA VAL A 178 11.49 5.57 -15.33
C VAL A 178 12.67 5.54 -16.30
N ILE A 179 12.74 6.52 -17.20
CA ILE A 179 13.57 6.49 -18.40
C ILE A 179 14.56 7.66 -18.37
N PRO A 180 15.88 7.41 -18.42
CA PRO A 180 16.87 8.47 -18.48
C PRO A 180 16.86 9.16 -19.85
N ASN A 181 16.96 10.49 -19.85
CA ASN A 181 16.91 11.28 -21.08
C ASN A 181 18.07 10.96 -22.05
N ILE A 182 19.23 10.59 -21.53
CA ILE A 182 20.43 10.27 -22.32
C ILE A 182 20.45 8.84 -22.90
N LYS A 183 19.54 7.96 -22.47
CA LYS A 183 19.40 6.57 -22.94
C LYS A 183 17.93 6.14 -22.94
N ARG A 184 17.16 6.65 -23.89
CA ARG A 184 15.68 6.55 -23.91
C ARG A 184 15.13 5.13 -24.16
N ASP A 185 15.98 4.23 -24.62
CA ASP A 185 15.71 2.79 -24.78
C ASP A 185 16.04 1.97 -23.52
N TYR A 186 16.51 2.64 -22.46
CA TYR A 186 16.80 2.05 -21.16
C TYR A 186 15.80 2.51 -20.10
N CYS A 187 15.57 1.67 -19.10
CA CYS A 187 14.65 1.86 -18.00
C CYS A 187 15.37 1.57 -16.69
N LEU A 188 15.07 2.37 -15.65
CA LEU A 188 15.48 2.09 -14.28
C LEU A 188 14.93 0.72 -13.87
N THR A 189 15.77 -0.11 -13.29
CA THR A 189 15.43 -1.47 -12.91
C THR A 189 16.14 -1.87 -11.63
N THR A 190 15.56 -2.83 -10.93
CA THR A 190 16.28 -3.64 -9.95
C THR A 190 17.43 -4.37 -10.64
N SER A 191 18.60 -4.42 -10.01
CA SER A 191 19.79 -5.04 -10.60
C SER A 191 19.70 -6.57 -10.56
N TYR A 192 20.01 -7.24 -11.68
CA TYR A 192 20.02 -8.71 -11.74
C TYR A 192 21.10 -9.36 -10.87
N GLN A 193 22.20 -8.63 -10.59
CA GLN A 193 23.32 -9.19 -9.83
C GLN A 193 23.07 -9.12 -8.32
N ASN A 194 22.31 -8.12 -7.90
CA ASN A 194 21.97 -7.86 -6.51
C ASN A 194 20.66 -7.07 -6.49
N GLU A 195 19.57 -7.74 -6.11
CA GLU A 195 18.22 -7.16 -6.08
C GLU A 195 18.11 -5.95 -5.14
N ILE A 196 19.14 -5.68 -4.34
CA ILE A 196 19.24 -4.47 -3.50
C ILE A 196 19.60 -3.24 -4.34
N ASN A 197 20.44 -3.35 -5.38
CA ASN A 197 20.89 -2.17 -6.12
C ASN A 197 19.95 -1.84 -7.29
N VAL A 198 19.96 -0.58 -7.73
CA VAL A 198 19.27 -0.17 -8.96
C VAL A 198 20.26 0.21 -10.07
N ASP A 199 19.93 -0.22 -11.28
CA ASP A 199 20.69 0.03 -12.51
C ASP A 199 19.73 0.49 -13.61
N ILE A 200 20.25 0.77 -14.80
CA ILE A 200 19.45 0.93 -16.03
C ILE A 200 19.67 -0.25 -16.98
N GLN A 201 18.61 -0.72 -17.62
CA GLN A 201 18.69 -1.79 -18.62
C GLN A 201 17.75 -1.53 -19.78
N PRO A 202 17.92 -2.19 -20.95
CA PRO A 202 16.97 -2.06 -22.04
C PRO A 202 15.54 -2.28 -21.56
N CYS A 203 14.64 -1.37 -21.92
CA CYS A 203 13.24 -1.42 -21.51
C CYS A 203 12.56 -2.69 -22.03
N LYS A 204 11.79 -3.36 -21.16
CA LYS A 204 11.06 -4.59 -21.44
C LYS A 204 9.71 -4.54 -20.74
N THR A 205 8.63 -4.65 -21.50
CA THR A 205 7.26 -4.56 -20.98
C THR A 205 6.89 -5.67 -20.00
N ASP A 206 7.55 -6.82 -20.10
CA ASP A 206 7.37 -8.01 -19.26
C ASP A 206 8.31 -8.04 -18.04
N ASN A 207 9.27 -7.10 -17.93
CA ASN A 207 10.16 -7.04 -16.79
C ASN A 207 9.51 -6.28 -15.64
N SER A 208 9.10 -7.02 -14.63
CA SER A 208 8.43 -6.46 -13.47
C SER A 208 9.36 -5.61 -12.58
N GLY A 209 10.67 -5.85 -12.60
CA GLY A 209 11.68 -5.02 -11.94
C GLY A 209 11.85 -3.62 -12.56
N GLN A 210 11.29 -3.40 -13.76
CA GLN A 210 11.25 -2.09 -14.42
C GLN A 210 9.95 -1.31 -14.14
N ARG A 211 9.02 -1.87 -13.36
CA ARG A 211 7.74 -1.24 -13.06
C ARG A 211 7.82 -0.50 -11.73
N TRP A 212 7.68 0.81 -11.81
CA TRP A 212 7.72 1.73 -10.69
C TRP A 212 6.41 2.46 -10.52
N GLN A 213 6.10 2.79 -9.27
CA GLN A 213 4.93 3.55 -8.87
C GLN A 213 5.38 4.66 -7.91
N LEU A 214 4.80 5.85 -8.04
CA LEU A 214 4.99 6.89 -7.04
C LEU A 214 3.82 6.84 -6.06
N ILE A 215 4.11 6.63 -4.79
CA ILE A 215 3.11 6.57 -3.73
C ILE A 215 3.42 7.64 -2.70
N MET A 216 2.41 8.43 -2.30
CA MET A 216 2.57 9.42 -1.22
C MET A 216 3.05 8.74 0.06
N ASN A 217 3.96 9.37 0.81
CA ASN A 217 4.55 8.79 2.01
C ASN A 217 3.48 8.49 3.08
N GLU A 218 2.49 9.36 3.22
CA GLU A 218 1.35 9.20 4.13
C GLU A 218 0.52 7.97 3.76
N VAL A 219 0.35 7.69 2.46
CA VAL A 219 -0.34 6.50 1.98
C VAL A 219 0.51 5.24 2.21
N LEU A 220 1.84 5.33 2.06
CA LEU A 220 2.75 4.23 2.36
C LEU A 220 2.68 3.80 3.84
N LEU A 221 2.57 4.76 4.77
CA LEU A 221 2.38 4.46 6.19
C LEU A 221 1.10 3.64 6.44
N LEU A 222 -0.01 4.05 5.83
CA LEU A 222 -1.30 3.36 5.96
C LEU A 222 -1.25 1.94 5.37
N LEU A 223 -0.62 1.77 4.21
CA LEU A 223 -0.47 0.45 3.56
C LEU A 223 0.34 -0.51 4.44
N GLN A 224 1.34 -0.02 5.18
CA GLN A 224 2.14 -0.85 6.06
C GLN A 224 1.36 -1.29 7.31
N GLU A 225 0.50 -0.42 7.85
CA GLU A 225 -0.39 -0.76 8.97
C GLU A 225 -1.42 -1.82 8.59
N GLU A 226 -1.98 -1.74 7.38
CA GLU A 226 -2.87 -2.77 6.83
C GLU A 226 -2.14 -4.10 6.65
N ILE A 227 -0.95 -4.12 6.04
CA ILE A 227 -0.13 -5.33 5.90
C ILE A 227 0.23 -5.93 7.26
N LEU A 228 0.55 -5.11 8.26
CA LEU A 228 0.87 -5.58 9.61
C LEU A 228 -0.36 -6.18 10.29
N ASN A 229 -1.53 -5.57 10.12
CA ASN A 229 -2.81 -6.07 10.63
C ASN A 229 -3.22 -7.38 9.96
N ASP A 230 -3.09 -7.49 8.64
CA ASP A 230 -3.35 -8.73 7.92
C ASP A 230 -2.36 -9.83 8.30
N THR A 231 -1.08 -9.50 8.45
CA THR A 231 -0.05 -10.43 8.92
C THR A 231 -0.34 -10.89 10.35
N PHE A 232 -0.79 -9.99 11.22
CA PHE A 232 -1.21 -10.32 12.59
C PHE A 232 -2.45 -11.23 12.60
N MET A 233 -3.44 -10.93 11.75
CA MET A 233 -4.66 -11.72 11.60
C MET A 233 -4.37 -13.11 11.01
N LEU A 234 -3.44 -13.21 10.05
CA LEU A 234 -2.95 -14.46 9.48
C LEU A 234 -2.17 -15.28 10.52
N LYS A 235 -1.29 -14.64 11.31
CA LYS A 235 -0.58 -15.31 12.42
C LYS A 235 -1.54 -15.82 13.49
N LYS A 236 -2.59 -15.05 13.82
CA LYS A 236 -3.65 -15.45 14.76
C LYS A 236 -4.47 -16.63 14.23
N LYS A 237 -4.86 -16.60 12.95
CA LYS A 237 -5.54 -17.73 12.28
C LYS A 237 -4.66 -18.98 12.27
N ARG A 238 -3.38 -18.86 11.90
CA ARG A 238 -2.42 -19.99 11.92
C ARG A 238 -2.29 -20.62 13.31
N LYS A 239 -2.16 -19.81 14.36
CA LYS A 239 -2.10 -20.30 15.75
C LYS A 239 -3.39 -20.99 16.20
N GLN A 240 -4.54 -20.53 15.71
CA GLN A 240 -5.84 -21.13 15.98
C GLN A 240 -6.02 -22.46 15.22
N THR A 241 -5.55 -22.54 13.96
CA THR A 241 -5.53 -23.78 13.16
C THR A 241 -4.58 -24.82 13.76
N GLU A 242 -3.38 -24.42 14.20
CA GLU A 242 -2.43 -25.32 14.88
C GLU A 242 -3.02 -25.89 16.18
N LYS A 243 -3.76 -25.08 16.95
CA LYS A 243 -4.47 -25.52 18.15
C LYS A 243 -5.61 -26.49 17.84
N LEU A 244 -6.31 -26.29 16.72
CA LEU A 244 -7.40 -27.16 16.26
C LEU A 244 -6.86 -28.52 15.78
N ILE A 245 -5.75 -28.52 15.03
CA ILE A 245 -5.06 -29.73 14.57
C ILE A 245 -4.54 -30.54 15.77
N LEU A 246 -3.96 -29.86 16.76
CA LEU A 246 -3.49 -30.51 17.98
C LEU A 246 -4.66 -31.15 18.76
N HIS A 247 -5.79 -30.44 18.87
CA HIS A 247 -6.98 -30.98 19.53
C HIS A 247 -7.54 -32.20 18.79
N GLN A 248 -7.63 -32.17 17.46
CA GLN A 248 -8.06 -33.33 16.66
C GLN A 248 -7.13 -34.54 16.82
N ARG A 249 -5.81 -34.31 16.90
CA ARG A 249 -4.84 -35.40 17.12
C ARG A 249 -5.01 -36.03 18.51
N LEU A 250 -5.22 -35.23 19.55
CA LEU A 250 -5.47 -35.73 20.90
C LEU A 250 -6.79 -36.50 21.02
N VAL A 251 -7.84 -36.05 20.32
CA VAL A 251 -9.14 -36.75 20.28
C VAL A 251 -9.02 -38.09 19.54
N SER A 252 -8.23 -38.16 18.46
CA SER A 252 -8.01 -39.42 17.73
C SER A 252 -7.15 -40.44 18.49
N GLU A 253 -6.28 -39.99 19.39
CA GLU A 253 -5.49 -40.88 20.25
C GLU A 253 -6.35 -41.47 21.39
N ASP A 254 -7.31 -40.71 21.93
CA ASP A 254 -8.23 -41.18 22.98
C ASP A 254 -9.23 -42.22 22.46
N GLU A 255 -9.70 -42.10 21.21
CA GLU A 255 -10.57 -43.12 20.58
C GLU A 255 -9.86 -44.45 20.29
N SER A 256 -8.52 -44.45 20.21
CA SER A 256 -7.73 -45.67 20.00
C SER A 256 -7.46 -46.48 21.28
N LEU A 257 -7.81 -45.94 22.46
CA LEU A 257 -7.68 -46.59 23.77
C LEU A 257 -9.00 -47.22 24.27
N ILE A 258 -10.08 -47.12 23.49
CA ILE A 258 -11.43 -47.61 23.84
C ILE A 258 -11.82 -48.88 23.03
N LEU A 259 -10.90 -49.45 22.24
CA LEU A 259 -11.09 -50.72 21.52
C LEU A 259 -10.25 -51.86 22.09
#